data_AF-K9SZ12-F1
#
_entry.id   AF-K9SZ12-F1
#
_cell.length_a   1.000
_cell.length_b   1.000
_cell.length_c   1.000
_cell.angle_alpha   90.00
_cell.angle_beta   90.00
_cell.angle_gamma   90.00
#
_symmetry.space_group_name_H-M   'P 1'
#
loop_
_entity.id
_entity.type
_entity.pdbx_description
1 polymer ?
#
loop_
_entity_poly.entity_id
_entity_poly.type
_entity_poly.pdbx_seq_one_letter_code
_entity_poly.pdbx_strand_id
1 'polypeptide(L)'
;MKDKSDLAATEGFEEIEHTADWAYRVWGKSLEALFIQAAKGLYHLAGTRLSDRPETIREIRLQGIDSESLLIAWLNELLHLHESENLGCDRIEILQLDEHNLQATVTGLPVQQWLKDIKAATYHNLAIRSTETGFEATIVLDV
;
A
#
# COMPACT_ATOMS: atom_id res chain seq x y z
N MET A 1 9.38 -0.27 -35.47
CA MET A 1 7.99 -0.53 -35.06
C MET A 1 8.00 -1.54 -33.93
N LYS A 2 7.98 -1.04 -32.70
CA LYS A 2 7.52 -1.75 -31.49
C LYS A 2 6.68 -0.74 -30.73
N ASP A 3 5.58 -1.25 -30.20
CA ASP A 3 4.33 -0.55 -29.93
C ASP A 3 4.44 0.72 -29.07
N LYS A 4 3.77 1.75 -29.58
CA LYS A 4 3.16 2.81 -28.78
C LYS A 4 1.92 2.21 -28.11
N SER A 5 2.06 1.70 -26.90
CA SER A 5 0.90 1.48 -26.02
C SER A 5 1.28 1.50 -24.55
N ASP A 6 2.09 2.48 -24.13
CA ASP A 6 2.02 2.95 -22.74
C ASP A 6 0.79 3.87 -22.64
N LEU A 7 -0.38 3.25 -22.52
CA LEU A 7 -1.44 3.89 -21.74
C LEU A 7 -0.83 4.08 -20.36
N ALA A 8 -0.34 5.28 -20.06
CA ALA A 8 0.12 5.63 -18.72
C ALA A 8 -0.94 5.16 -17.74
N ALA A 9 -0.63 4.11 -16.97
CA ALA A 9 -1.59 3.47 -16.09
C ALA A 9 -2.18 4.54 -15.17
N THR A 10 -3.50 4.64 -15.11
CA THR A 10 -4.16 5.75 -14.42
C THR A 10 -4.01 5.71 -12.89
N GLU A 11 -3.43 4.63 -12.40
CA GLU A 11 -3.04 4.36 -11.03
C GLU A 11 -1.96 3.27 -11.05
N GLY A 12 -1.11 3.23 -10.04
CA GLY A 12 -0.04 2.24 -9.97
C GLY A 12 0.99 2.55 -8.90
N PHE A 13 2.04 1.75 -8.93
CA PHE A 13 3.23 1.94 -8.13
C PHE A 13 4.47 1.50 -8.90
N GLU A 14 5.63 2.03 -8.53
CA GLU A 14 6.93 1.61 -9.07
C GLU A 14 8.01 1.72 -7.98
N GLU A 15 8.90 0.74 -7.92
CA GLU A 15 10.11 0.81 -7.08
C GLU A 15 11.04 1.89 -7.63
N ILE A 16 11.63 2.69 -6.75
CA ILE A 16 12.55 3.76 -7.12
C ILE A 16 13.88 3.60 -6.40
N GLU A 17 14.98 4.02 -7.03
CA GLU A 17 16.27 4.12 -6.35
C GLU A 17 16.20 5.17 -5.23
N HIS A 18 16.59 4.77 -4.03
CA HIS A 18 16.57 5.64 -2.85
C HIS A 18 17.77 5.35 -1.95
N THR A 19 18.09 6.27 -1.03
CA THR A 19 19.19 6.13 -0.07
C THR A 19 18.86 5.18 1.08
N ALA A 20 17.57 5.04 1.40
CA ALA A 20 17.04 3.91 2.15
C ALA A 20 16.93 2.72 1.19
N ASP A 21 17.22 1.50 1.67
CA ASP A 21 17.33 0.33 0.80
C ASP A 21 16.10 0.14 -0.10
N TRP A 22 14.87 0.46 0.38
CA TRP A 22 13.65 0.38 -0.43
C TRP A 22 12.72 1.60 -0.29
N ALA A 23 12.38 2.17 -1.45
CA ALA A 23 11.30 3.15 -1.59
C ALA A 23 10.52 2.87 -2.88
N TYR A 24 9.28 3.34 -2.92
CA TYR A 24 8.44 3.21 -4.09
C TYR A 24 7.54 4.43 -4.24
N ARG A 25 7.32 4.82 -5.49
CA ARG A 25 6.36 5.86 -5.85
C ARG A 25 5.01 5.21 -6.09
N VAL A 26 3.95 5.85 -5.62
CA VAL A 26 2.56 5.42 -5.84
C VAL A 26 1.72 6.56 -6.37
N TRP A 27 0.74 6.24 -7.22
CA TRP A 27 -0.19 7.21 -7.79
C TRP A 27 -1.58 6.63 -8.00
N GLY A 28 -2.58 7.49 -7.99
CA GLY A 28 -3.98 7.11 -8.24
C GLY A 28 -4.87 8.30 -8.54
N LYS A 29 -5.99 8.07 -9.21
CA LYS A 29 -6.98 9.12 -9.55
C LYS A 29 -7.70 9.72 -8.34
N SER A 30 -7.70 9.01 -7.22
CA SER A 30 -8.29 9.43 -5.94
C SER A 30 -7.39 9.03 -4.79
N LEU A 31 -7.67 9.53 -3.60
CA LEU A 31 -6.93 9.18 -2.39
C LEU A 31 -7.11 7.69 -2.05
N GLU A 32 -8.29 7.13 -2.29
CA GLU A 32 -8.57 5.70 -2.12
C GLU A 32 -7.72 4.86 -3.07
N ALA A 33 -7.63 5.26 -4.35
CA ALA A 33 -6.77 4.59 -5.31
C ALA A 33 -5.30 4.64 -4.88
N LEU A 34 -4.82 5.78 -4.39
CA LEU A 34 -3.46 5.92 -3.85
C LEU A 34 -3.21 4.94 -2.70
N PHE A 35 -4.13 4.84 -1.72
CA PHE A 35 -3.99 3.94 -0.56
C PHE A 35 -4.01 2.46 -0.95
N ILE A 36 -4.85 2.09 -1.93
CA ILE A 36 -4.88 0.73 -2.47
C ILE A 36 -3.58 0.40 -3.20
N GLN A 37 -3.05 1.32 -4.02
CA GLN A 37 -1.78 1.12 -4.73
C GLN A 37 -0.58 1.11 -3.78
N ALA A 38 -0.61 1.90 -2.71
CA ALA A 38 0.38 1.86 -1.63
C ALA A 38 0.45 0.47 -0.96
N ALA A 39 -0.69 -0.12 -0.65
CA ALA A 39 -0.77 -1.46 -0.10
C ALA A 39 -0.28 -2.53 -1.10
N LYS A 40 -0.70 -2.45 -2.36
CA LYS A 40 -0.22 -3.37 -3.41
C LYS A 40 1.30 -3.28 -3.60
N GLY A 41 1.84 -2.06 -3.61
CA GLY A 41 3.27 -1.81 -3.69
C GLY A 41 4.02 -2.44 -2.52
N LEU A 42 3.52 -2.29 -1.29
CA LEU A 42 4.10 -2.91 -0.10
C LEU A 42 4.25 -4.43 -0.27
N TYR A 43 3.16 -5.14 -0.57
CA TYR A 43 3.18 -6.61 -0.76
C TYR A 43 4.00 -7.05 -1.98
N HIS A 44 4.03 -6.24 -3.04
CA HIS A 44 4.89 -6.51 -4.19
C HIS A 44 6.37 -6.44 -3.82
N LEU A 45 6.78 -5.35 -3.15
CA LEU A 45 8.16 -5.14 -2.70
C LEU A 45 8.58 -6.22 -1.69
N ALA A 46 7.67 -6.64 -0.81
CA ALA A 46 7.87 -7.76 0.12
C ALA A 46 8.15 -9.10 -0.59
N GLY A 47 7.84 -9.22 -1.89
CA GLY A 47 7.91 -10.47 -2.64
C GLY A 47 6.89 -11.49 -2.14
N THR A 48 5.71 -11.01 -1.74
CA THR A 48 4.68 -11.83 -1.11
C THR A 48 4.10 -12.86 -2.08
N ARG A 49 3.98 -14.12 -1.64
CA ARG A 49 3.13 -15.13 -2.28
C ARG A 49 2.05 -15.60 -1.31
N LEU A 50 0.80 -15.46 -1.73
CA LEU A 50 -0.36 -15.90 -0.96
C LEU A 50 -0.72 -17.35 -1.30
N SER A 51 -1.35 -18.03 -0.34
CA SER A 51 -2.08 -19.28 -0.61
C SER A 51 -3.45 -19.01 -1.21
N ASP A 52 -4.11 -20.02 -1.77
CA ASP A 52 -5.43 -19.86 -2.37
C ASP A 52 -6.60 -19.88 -1.34
N ARG A 53 -6.37 -20.35 -0.10
CA ARG A 53 -7.41 -20.54 0.94
C ARG A 53 -6.83 -20.95 2.30
N PRO A 54 -7.58 -20.79 3.42
CA PRO A 54 -8.87 -20.11 3.51
C PRO A 54 -8.74 -18.58 3.51
N GLU A 55 -9.73 -17.90 2.94
CA GLU A 55 -9.87 -16.45 3.07
C GLU A 55 -10.25 -16.06 4.50
N THR A 56 -9.71 -14.93 4.97
CA THR A 56 -10.01 -14.35 6.26
C THR A 56 -10.32 -12.86 6.07
N ILE A 57 -11.48 -12.41 6.55
CA ILE A 57 -11.90 -11.02 6.41
C ILE A 57 -11.53 -10.24 7.68
N ARG A 58 -10.92 -9.06 7.49
CA ARG A 58 -10.61 -8.10 8.56
C ARG A 58 -11.26 -6.76 8.25
N GLU A 59 -11.98 -6.21 9.21
CA GLU A 59 -12.41 -4.83 9.17
C GLU A 59 -11.35 -3.96 9.84
N ILE A 60 -10.87 -2.95 9.14
CA ILE A 60 -9.86 -2.03 9.64
C ILE A 60 -10.50 -0.64 9.76
N ARG A 61 -10.29 -0.01 10.91
CA ARG A 61 -10.69 1.36 11.21
C ARG A 61 -9.50 2.09 11.78
N LEU A 62 -9.02 3.11 11.09
CA LEU A 62 -7.86 3.89 11.49
C LEU A 62 -8.21 5.37 11.56
N GLN A 63 -7.49 6.06 12.43
CA GLN A 63 -7.55 7.51 12.57
C GLN A 63 -6.14 8.09 12.45
N GLY A 64 -6.04 9.24 11.82
CA GLY A 64 -4.79 9.99 11.66
C GLY A 64 -5.01 11.49 11.83
N ILE A 65 -3.94 12.21 12.10
CA ILE A 65 -3.98 13.68 12.21
C ILE A 65 -4.05 14.36 10.84
N ASP A 66 -3.71 13.63 9.77
CA ASP A 66 -3.77 14.01 8.37
C ASP A 66 -3.72 12.74 7.48
N SER A 67 -3.77 12.94 6.16
CA SER A 67 -3.79 11.85 5.17
C SER A 67 -2.47 11.07 5.15
N GLU A 68 -1.34 11.73 5.37
CA GLU A 68 -0.02 11.12 5.47
C GLU A 68 0.08 10.18 6.67
N SER A 69 -0.35 10.62 7.85
CA SER A 69 -0.41 9.80 9.05
C SER A 69 -1.36 8.62 8.89
N LEU A 70 -2.51 8.81 8.23
CA LEU A 70 -3.40 7.70 7.88
C LEU A 70 -2.73 6.69 6.95
N LEU A 71 -1.99 7.15 5.94
CA LEU A 71 -1.30 6.27 5.00
C LEU A 71 -0.24 5.41 5.72
N ILE A 72 0.53 6.01 6.63
CA ILE A 72 1.50 5.26 7.44
C ILE A 72 0.82 4.28 8.38
N ALA A 73 -0.24 4.69 9.08
CA ALA A 73 -1.01 3.80 9.94
C ALA A 73 -1.58 2.62 9.13
N TRP A 74 -2.09 2.89 7.93
CA TRP A 74 -2.63 1.88 7.03
C TRP A 74 -1.60 0.83 6.62
N LEU A 75 -0.43 1.26 6.15
CA LEU A 75 0.62 0.32 5.72
C LEU A 75 1.18 -0.49 6.89
N ASN A 76 1.33 0.13 8.06
CA ASN A 76 1.81 -0.56 9.26
C ASN A 76 0.76 -1.53 9.83
N GLU A 77 -0.53 -1.23 9.70
CA GLU A 77 -1.60 -2.18 10.05
C GLU A 77 -1.56 -3.43 9.16
N LEU A 78 -1.27 -3.25 7.86
CA LEU A 78 -1.11 -4.36 6.92
C LEU A 78 0.12 -5.23 7.24
N LEU A 79 1.25 -4.61 7.61
CA LEU A 79 2.41 -5.33 8.12
C LEU A 79 2.07 -6.09 9.41
N HIS A 80 1.35 -5.46 10.32
CA HIS A 80 0.92 -6.09 11.56
C HIS A 80 0.05 -7.33 11.33
N LEU A 81 -0.89 -7.29 10.37
CA LEU A 81 -1.67 -8.47 9.98
C LEU A 81 -0.79 -9.62 9.46
N HIS A 82 0.27 -9.30 8.72
CA HIS A 82 1.23 -10.32 8.31
C HIS A 82 1.97 -10.91 9.52
N GLU A 83 2.53 -10.07 10.38
CA GLU A 83 3.35 -10.50 11.52
C GLU A 83 2.56 -11.30 12.57
N SER A 84 1.35 -10.83 12.90
CA SER A 84 0.55 -11.39 13.98
C SER A 84 -0.32 -12.57 13.56
N GLU A 85 -0.78 -12.58 12.30
CA GLU A 85 -1.77 -13.55 11.82
C GLU A 85 -1.29 -14.37 10.59
N ASN A 86 -0.10 -14.08 10.07
CA ASN A 86 0.39 -14.64 8.80
C ASN A 86 -0.57 -14.37 7.62
N LEU A 87 -1.24 -13.21 7.61
CA LEU A 87 -2.16 -12.81 6.55
C LEU A 87 -1.53 -11.78 5.62
N GLY A 88 -1.64 -12.03 4.32
CA GLY A 88 -1.34 -11.04 3.29
C GLY A 88 -2.60 -10.69 2.51
N CYS A 89 -2.63 -9.50 1.93
CA CYS A 89 -3.86 -8.95 1.35
C CYS A 89 -4.08 -9.40 -0.09
N ASP A 90 -5.22 -10.04 -0.35
CA ASP A 90 -5.69 -10.40 -1.69
C ASP A 90 -6.61 -9.32 -2.28
N ARG A 91 -7.57 -8.84 -1.47
CA ARG A 91 -8.53 -7.81 -1.87
C ARG A 91 -8.71 -6.75 -0.78
N ILE A 92 -8.76 -5.50 -1.21
CA ILE A 92 -9.01 -4.32 -0.37
C ILE A 92 -10.28 -3.64 -0.87
N GLU A 93 -11.20 -3.35 0.04
CA GLU A 93 -12.35 -2.51 -0.21
C GLU A 93 -12.31 -1.33 0.78
N ILE A 94 -12.11 -0.11 0.29
CA ILE A 94 -12.19 1.10 1.11
C ILE A 94 -13.65 1.54 1.15
N LEU A 95 -14.24 1.54 2.34
CA LEU A 95 -15.62 1.90 2.60
C LEU A 95 -15.78 3.40 2.87
N GLN A 96 -14.80 3.99 3.55
CA GLN A 96 -14.73 5.42 3.81
C GLN A 96 -13.26 5.83 3.88
N LEU A 97 -12.91 6.94 3.24
CA LEU A 97 -11.64 7.61 3.40
C LEU A 97 -11.85 9.12 3.37
N ASP A 98 -11.38 9.78 4.41
CA ASP A 98 -11.25 11.23 4.48
C ASP A 98 -9.87 11.59 5.06
N GLU A 99 -9.62 12.87 5.30
CA GLU A 99 -8.32 13.35 5.79
C GLU A 99 -7.89 12.74 7.12
N HIS A 100 -8.85 12.26 7.94
CA HIS A 100 -8.59 11.81 9.31
C HIS A 100 -9.09 10.40 9.63
N ASN A 101 -9.90 9.79 8.77
CA ASN A 101 -10.47 8.47 8.99
C ASN A 101 -10.32 7.56 7.77
N LEU A 102 -9.98 6.31 8.03
CA LEU A 102 -10.06 5.21 7.08
C LEU A 102 -10.94 4.10 7.66
N GLN A 103 -11.90 3.62 6.86
CA GLN A 103 -12.60 2.37 7.09
C GLN A 103 -12.43 1.48 5.85
N ALA A 104 -11.91 0.28 6.05
CA ALA A 104 -11.70 -0.67 4.96
C ALA A 104 -12.00 -2.11 5.39
N THR A 105 -12.31 -2.94 4.40
CA THR A 105 -12.37 -4.38 4.52
C THR A 105 -11.21 -4.99 3.75
N VAL A 106 -10.41 -5.81 4.44
CA VAL A 106 -9.32 -6.59 3.86
C VAL A 106 -9.73 -8.04 3.80
N THR A 107 -9.73 -8.61 2.60
CA THR A 107 -9.75 -10.07 2.42
C THR A 107 -8.29 -10.54 2.38
N GLY A 108 -7.88 -11.23 3.44
CA GLY A 108 -6.54 -11.77 3.61
C GLY A 108 -6.47 -13.26 3.30
N LEU A 109 -5.32 -13.71 2.84
CA LEU A 109 -4.97 -15.10 2.61
C LEU A 109 -3.67 -15.44 3.37
N PRO A 110 -3.48 -16.69 3.82
CA PRO A 110 -2.22 -17.10 4.44
C PRO A 110 -1.02 -16.82 3.54
N VAL A 111 0.01 -16.19 4.10
CA VAL A 111 1.28 -15.93 3.40
C VAL A 111 2.09 -17.23 3.33
N GLN A 112 2.48 -17.64 2.12
CA GLN A 112 3.37 -18.77 1.89
C GLN A 112 4.82 -18.35 1.76
N GLN A 113 5.06 -17.10 1.37
CA GLN A 113 6.39 -16.57 1.13
C GLN A 113 6.38 -15.06 1.37
N TRP A 114 7.39 -14.60 2.10
CA TRP A 114 7.71 -13.21 2.36
C TRP A 114 9.23 -13.09 2.21
N LEU A 115 9.69 -12.43 1.15
CA LEU A 115 11.11 -12.45 0.77
C LEU A 115 11.92 -11.35 1.45
N LYS A 116 11.32 -10.18 1.60
CA LYS A 116 11.99 -8.99 2.12
C LYS A 116 11.39 -8.63 3.46
N ASP A 117 12.19 -8.70 4.52
CA ASP A 117 11.73 -8.31 5.85
C ASP A 117 11.53 -6.79 5.88
N ILE A 118 10.27 -6.35 6.05
CA ILE A 118 9.90 -4.94 6.07
C ILE A 118 9.34 -4.67 7.45
N LYS A 119 10.04 -3.85 8.23
CA LYS A 119 9.70 -3.55 9.62
C LYS A 119 8.60 -2.50 9.74
N ALA A 120 8.64 -1.48 8.89
CA ALA A 120 7.66 -0.39 8.91
C ALA A 120 7.64 0.44 7.63
N ALA A 121 6.49 1.03 7.32
CA ALA A 121 6.42 2.24 6.50
C ALA A 121 6.77 3.46 7.36
N THR A 122 7.53 4.40 6.79
CA THR A 122 8.10 5.54 7.52
C THR A 122 7.57 6.88 7.00
N TYR A 123 7.59 7.90 7.86
CA TYR A 123 7.32 9.30 7.48
C TYR A 123 8.45 9.95 6.66
N HIS A 124 9.52 9.22 6.33
CA HIS A 124 10.71 9.81 5.71
C HIS A 124 10.39 10.36 4.31
N ASN A 125 10.45 11.68 4.17
CA ASN A 125 10.09 12.41 2.94
C ASN A 125 8.68 12.13 2.42
N LEU A 126 7.76 11.65 3.27
CA LEU A 126 6.39 11.41 2.88
C LEU A 126 5.68 12.74 2.63
N ALA A 127 5.05 12.84 1.46
CA ALA A 127 4.13 13.92 1.12
C ALA A 127 3.14 13.41 0.08
N ILE A 128 1.84 13.52 0.37
CA ILE A 128 0.78 13.25 -0.61
C ILE A 128 0.58 14.52 -1.43
N ARG A 129 0.82 14.43 -2.74
CA ARG A 129 0.74 15.56 -3.65
C ARG A 129 -0.47 15.42 -4.55
N SER A 130 -1.32 16.43 -4.58
CA SER A 130 -2.32 16.58 -5.62
C SER A 130 -1.65 16.97 -6.94
N THR A 131 -2.03 16.30 -8.01
CA THR A 131 -1.56 16.50 -9.39
C THR A 131 -2.76 16.83 -10.27
N GLU A 132 -2.53 17.18 -11.54
CA GLU A 132 -3.61 17.41 -12.51
C GLU A 132 -4.47 16.14 -12.74
N THR A 133 -3.93 14.96 -12.49
CA THR A 133 -4.55 13.68 -12.82
C THR A 133 -4.95 12.83 -11.60
N GLY A 134 -4.73 13.33 -10.38
CA GLY A 134 -5.00 12.59 -9.14
C GLY A 134 -3.99 12.90 -8.05
N PHE A 135 -3.55 11.88 -7.32
CA PHE A 135 -2.61 11.97 -6.20
C PHE A 135 -1.37 11.13 -6.46
N GLU A 136 -0.24 11.56 -5.89
CA GLU A 136 0.99 10.77 -5.83
C GLU A 136 1.70 10.90 -4.48
N ALA A 137 2.48 9.89 -4.12
CA ALA A 137 3.36 9.91 -2.94
C ALA A 137 4.59 9.03 -3.18
N THR A 138 5.66 9.31 -2.44
CA THR A 138 6.81 8.40 -2.30
C THR A 138 6.80 7.83 -0.90
N ILE A 139 6.87 6.50 -0.80
CA ILE A 139 6.85 5.75 0.45
C ILE A 139 8.23 5.15 0.64
N VAL A 140 8.79 5.34 1.84
CA VAL A 140 10.09 4.79 2.25
C VAL A 140 9.85 3.75 3.34
N LEU A 141 10.44 2.56 3.16
CA LEU A 141 10.31 1.44 4.08
C LEU A 141 11.56 1.29 4.95
N ASP A 142 11.35 0.94 6.21
CA ASP A 142 12.38 0.44 7.13
C ASP A 142 12.45 -1.09 7.02
N VAL A 143 13.66 -1.63 6.93
CA VAL A 143 13.95 -3.01 6.51
C VAL A 143 14.99 -3.62 7.43
#